data_AF-A0AB35HFE8-F1
#
_entry.id   AF-A0AB35HFE8-F1
#
_cell.length_a   1.000
_cell.length_b   1.000
_cell.length_c   1.000
_cell.angle_alpha   90.00
_cell.angle_beta   90.00
_cell.angle_gamma   90.00
#
_symmetry.space_group_name_H-M   'P 1'
#
loop_
_entity.id
_entity.type
_entity.pdbx_description
1 polymer ?
#
loop_
_entity_poly.entity_id
_entity_poly.type
_entity_poly.pdbx_seq_one_letter_code
_entity_poly.pdbx_strand_id
1 'polypeptide(L)' 'GQHKVVKGLNLQVDEGEIFGFLGRNGAGKSTLINMLTGIIRPTSGSFTLLGVPCPNSHIKKMIGVMPDYSVFYGNLTVL' A
#
# COMPACT_ATOMS: atom_id res chain seq x y z
N GLY A 1 -15.18 -9.45 -8.48
CA GLY A 1 -15.35 -10.82 -7.95
C GLY A 1 -16.09 -10.76 -6.62
N GLN A 2 -16.74 -11.85 -6.20
CA GLN A 2 -17.55 -11.87 -4.97
C GLN A 2 -16.71 -11.92 -3.68
N HIS A 3 -15.42 -12.29 -3.76
CA HIS A 3 -14.55 -12.38 -2.59
C HIS A 3 -13.97 -11.01 -2.22
N LYS A 4 -14.45 -10.40 -1.12
CA LYS A 4 -13.87 -9.14 -0.62
C LYS A 4 -12.59 -9.45 0.17
N VAL A 5 -11.47 -8.86 -0.26
CA VAL A 5 -10.13 -9.09 0.31
C VAL A 5 -9.84 -8.17 1.51
N VAL A 6 -10.35 -6.93 1.47
CA VAL A 6 -10.29 -5.98 2.59
C VAL A 6 -11.72 -5.53 2.89
N LYS A 7 -12.13 -5.57 4.17
CA LYS A 7 -13.50 -5.28 4.61
C LYS A 7 -13.46 -4.37 5.85
N GLY A 8 -14.14 -3.22 5.79
CA GLY A 8 -14.42 -2.39 6.97
C GLY A 8 -13.18 -1.90 7.73
N LEU A 9 -12.08 -1.64 7.03
CA LEU A 9 -10.85 -1.16 7.66
C LEU A 9 -11.00 0.31 8.05
N ASN A 10 -10.84 0.60 9.34
CA ASN A 10 -10.61 1.95 9.86
C ASN A 10 -9.24 1.91 10.54
N LEU A 11 -8.27 2.61 9.98
CA LEU A 11 -6.89 2.62 10.43
C LEU A 11 -6.38 4.05 10.33
N GLN A 12 -5.71 4.50 11.38
CA GLN A 12 -4.90 5.72 11.40
C GLN A 12 -3.49 5.30 11.81
N VAL A 13 -2.50 5.84 11.12
CA VAL A 13 -1.09 5.69 11.43
C VAL A 13 -0.52 7.10 11.44
N ASP A 14 0.00 7.51 12.59
CA ASP A 14 0.49 8.86 12.81
C ASP A 14 1.95 9.01 12.35
N GLU A 15 2.39 10.26 12.18
CA GLU A 15 3.76 10.54 11.77
C GLU A 15 4.76 10.02 12.79
N GLY A 16 5.78 9.29 12.31
CA GLY A 16 6.80 8.67 13.15
C GLY A 16 6.43 7.26 13.66
N GLU A 17 5.20 6.79 13.42
CA GLU A 17 4.81 5.44 13.81
C GLU A 17 5.35 4.36 12.85
N ILE A 18 5.76 3.24 13.42
CA ILE A 18 6.04 2.01 12.68
C ILE A 18 4.85 1.08 12.87
N PHE A 19 4.11 0.84 11.80
CA PHE A 19 2.94 -0.03 11.80
C PHE A 19 3.17 -1.30 10.97
N GLY A 20 2.70 -2.46 11.47
CA GLY A 20 2.84 -3.75 10.81
C GLY A 20 1.51 -4.52 10.69
N PHE A 21 1.23 -5.06 9.51
CA PHE A 21 0.10 -5.99 9.31
C PHE A 21 0.53 -7.44 9.55
N LEU A 22 -0.09 -8.11 10.52
CA LEU A 22 0.11 -9.54 10.76
C LEU A 22 -1.09 -10.35 10.25
N GLY A 23 -0.82 -11.47 9.57
CA GLY A 23 -1.87 -12.39 9.11
C GLY A 23 -1.38 -13.42 8.10
N ARG A 24 -2.20 -14.43 7.80
CA ARG A 24 -1.87 -15.50 6.82
C ARG A 24 -1.70 -14.95 5.40
N ASN A 25 -1.08 -15.73 4.53
CA ASN A 25 -1.06 -15.44 3.09
C ASN A 25 -2.49 -15.38 2.55
N GLY A 26 -2.77 -14.40 1.69
CA GLY A 26 -4.12 -14.14 1.18
C GLY A 26 -5.03 -13.29 2.09
N ALA A 27 -4.58 -12.91 3.31
CA ALA A 27 -5.36 -12.06 4.21
C ALA A 27 -5.55 -10.59 3.73
N GLY A 28 -4.96 -10.21 2.60
CA GLY A 28 -5.15 -8.88 2.01
C GLY A 28 -4.08 -7.83 2.35
N LYS A 29 -2.97 -8.21 3.00
CA LYS A 29 -1.86 -7.32 3.36
C LYS A 29 -1.25 -6.60 2.15
N SER A 30 -0.72 -7.34 1.18
CA SER A 30 -0.16 -6.75 -0.04
C SER A 30 -1.22 -6.04 -0.88
N THR A 31 -2.47 -6.50 -0.85
CA THR A 31 -3.59 -5.81 -1.50
C THR A 31 -3.84 -4.43 -0.90
N LEU A 32 -3.77 -4.29 0.42
CA LEU A 32 -3.89 -3.00 1.10
C LEU A 32 -2.72 -2.08 0.75
N ILE A 33 -1.48 -2.57 0.80
CA ILE A 33 -0.30 -1.79 0.39
C ILE A 33 -0.46 -1.29 -1.07
N ASN A 34 -0.89 -2.16 -1.97
CA ASN A 34 -1.15 -1.81 -3.38
C ASN A 34 -2.28 -0.78 -3.55
N MET A 35 -3.26 -0.75 -2.65
CA MET A 35 -4.30 0.28 -2.64
C MET A 35 -3.74 1.64 -2.21
N LEU A 36 -2.92 1.67 -1.16
CA LEU A 36 -2.28 2.89 -0.66
C LEU A 36 -1.31 3.48 -1.70
N THR A 37 -0.54 2.64 -2.40
CA THR A 37 0.38 3.09 -3.47
C THR A 37 -0.34 3.41 -4.78
N GLY A 38 -1.63 3.09 -4.87
CA GLY A 38 -2.47 3.34 -6.05
C GLY A 38 -2.17 2.44 -7.25
N ILE A 39 -1.61 1.25 -7.00
CA ILE A 39 -1.51 0.14 -7.97
C ILE A 39 -2.90 -0.50 -8.16
N ILE A 40 -3.67 -0.61 -7.08
CA ILE A 40 -5.05 -1.14 -7.08
C ILE A 40 -6.00 -0.03 -6.60
N ARG A 41 -7.17 0.10 -7.23
CA ARG A 41 -8.22 1.01 -6.72
C ARG A 41 -9.10 0.30 -5.69
N PRO A 42 -9.43 0.93 -4.55
CA PRO A 42 -10.41 0.39 -3.62
C PRO A 42 -11.80 0.31 -4.29
N THR A 43 -12.58 -0.70 -3.95
CA THR A 43 -13.97 -0.84 -4.44
C THR A 43 -14.91 0.17 -3.79
N SER A 44 -14.62 0.59 -2.56
CA SER A 44 -15.40 1.55 -1.78
C SER A 44 -14.56 2.15 -0.66
N GLY A 45 -15.02 3.27 -0.09
CA GLY A 45 -14.33 3.97 0.99
C GLY A 45 -13.37 5.04 0.48
N SER A 46 -12.66 5.68 1.41
CA SER A 46 -11.70 6.74 1.13
C SER A 46 -10.54 6.67 2.11
N PHE A 47 -9.41 7.27 1.75
CA PHE A 47 -8.25 7.38 2.63
C PHE A 47 -7.45 8.63 2.29
N THR A 48 -6.61 9.04 3.24
CA THR A 48 -5.65 10.13 3.10
C THR A 48 -4.25 9.58 3.28
N LEU A 49 -3.27 10.16 2.59
CA LEU A 49 -1.85 9.90 2.79
C LEU A 49 -1.14 11.22 3.04
N LEU A 50 -0.37 11.31 4.12
CA LEU A 50 0.33 12.53 4.56
C LEU A 50 -0.62 13.75 4.56
N GLY A 51 -1.84 13.56 5.08
CA GLY A 51 -2.88 14.60 5.13
C GLY A 51 -3.60 14.89 3.80
N VAL A 52 -3.23 14.24 2.69
CA VAL A 52 -3.79 14.50 1.36
C VAL A 52 -4.82 13.43 0.96
N PRO A 53 -6.05 13.80 0.55
CA PRO A 53 -7.03 12.86 0.01
C PRO A 53 -6.51 12.12 -1.22
N CYS A 54 -6.69 10.79 -1.25
CA CYS A 54 -6.26 9.94 -2.35
C CYS A 54 -7.43 9.51 -3.26
N PRO A 55 -7.18 9.27 -4.57
CA PRO A 55 -5.86 9.26 -5.22
C PRO A 55 -5.33 10.66 -5.56
N ASN A 56 -4.02 10.88 -5.37
CA ASN A 56 -3.33 12.11 -5.75
C ASN A 56 -2.00 11.76 -6.44
N SER A 57 -1.69 12.35 -7.60
CA SER A 57 -0.45 12.01 -8.34
C SER A 57 0.81 12.62 -7.70
N HIS A 58 0.68 13.73 -6.98
CA HIS A 58 1.78 14.36 -6.28
C HIS A 58 2.25 13.50 -5.10
N ILE A 59 1.30 12.94 -4.33
CA ILE A 59 1.63 12.12 -3.14
C ILE A 59 2.40 10.85 -3.49
N LYS A 60 2.20 10.31 -4.71
CA LYS A 60 2.93 9.14 -5.18
C LYS A 60 4.44 9.35 -5.27
N LYS A 61 4.90 10.59 -5.38
CA LYS A 61 6.33 10.94 -5.42
C LYS A 61 6.96 10.98 -4.02
N MET A 62 6.15 10.98 -2.98
CA MET A 62 6.59 11.09 -1.57
C MET A 62 6.58 9.74 -0.84
N ILE A 63 6.01 8.70 -1.46
CA ILE A 63 5.90 7.37 -0.86
C ILE A 63 6.73 6.36 -1.65
N GLY A 64 7.35 5.42 -0.93
CA GLY A 64 8.07 4.29 -1.50
C GLY A 64 7.40 2.97 -1.14
N VAL A 65 7.55 1.97 -2.01
CA VAL A 65 7.13 0.59 -1.72
C VAL A 65 8.23 -0.36 -2.13
N MET A 66 8.57 -1.30 -1.26
CA MET A 66 9.37 -2.44 -1.63
C MET A 66 8.42 -3.60 -1.95
N PRO A 67 8.27 -3.99 -3.22
CA PRO A 67 7.46 -5.15 -3.58
C PRO A 67 8.08 -6.45 -3.05
N ASP A 68 7.24 -7.46 -2.85
CA ASP A 68 7.66 -8.81 -2.45
C ASP A 68 8.27 -9.63 -3.60
N TYR A 69 8.15 -9.15 -4.83
CA TYR A 69 8.84 -9.70 -6.00
C TYR A 69 10.19 -9.02 -6.20
N SER A 70 11.22 -9.82 -6.47
CA SER A 70 12.56 -9.31 -6.74
C SER A 70 12.62 -8.64 -8.10
N VAL A 71 12.83 -7.33 -8.13
CA VAL A 71 13.23 -6.60 -9.34
C VAL A 71 14.76 -6.55 -9.34
N PHE A 72 15.41 -7.66 -9.67
CA PHE A 72 16.85 -7.64 -9.88
C PHE A 72 17.15 -6.97 -11.22
N TYR A 73 17.73 -5.79 -11.17
CA TYR A 73 18.35 -5.18 -12.33
C TYR A 73 19.65 -5.91 -12.61
N GLY A 74 19.60 -6.96 -13.43
CA GLY A 74 20.73 -7.87 -13.67
C GLY A 74 22.01 -7.20 -14.19
N ASN A 75 21.92 -5.94 -14.63
CA ASN A 75 23.05 -5.15 -15.13
C ASN A 75 23.47 -4.00 -14.18
N LEU A 76 22.94 -3.95 -12.96
CA LEU A 76 23.32 -2.95 -11.95
C LEU A 76 24.06 -3.62 -10.81
N THR A 77 25.17 -3.02 -10.39
CA THR A 77 25.90 -3.40 -9.17
C THR A 77 25.47 -2.53 -8.01
N VAL A 78 25.51 -3.07 -6.80
CA VAL A 78 25.41 -2.27 -5.58
C VAL A 78 26.69 -1.42 -5.47
N LEU A 79 26.56 -0.14 -5.14
CA LEU A 79 27.69 0.75 -4.82
C LEU A 79 28.27 0.42 -3.44
#